data_AF-A0A966WQ89-F1
#
_entry.id   AF-A0A966WQ89-F1
#
_cell.length_a   1.000
_cell.length_b   1.000
_cell.length_c   1.000
_cell.angle_alpha   90.00
_cell.angle_beta   90.00
_cell.angle_gamma   90.00
#
_symmetry.space_group_name_H-M   'P 1'
#
loop_
_entity.id
_entity.type
_entity.pdbx_description
1 polymer ?
#
loop_
_entity_poly.entity_id
_entity_poly.type
_entity_poly.pdbx_seq_one_letter_code
_entity_poly.pdbx_strand_id
1 'polypeptide(L)'
;MNPKILAGLALGMAASVIWGGHAVVARLALAGQGFHLLDLAACRFIPGALLLGHLAWGARVRLREVGLAKLLVLTAVGGLGNFMVFVGAMIWAPASHGGTVAPMTAPVAGALAGWLLLAEKP
;
A
#
# COMPACT_ATOMS: atom_id res chain seq x y z
N MET A 1 22.14 3.55 -22.15
CA MET A 1 21.36 2.77 -21.16
C MET A 1 20.09 2.26 -21.83
N ASN A 2 19.66 1.04 -21.52
CA ASN A 2 18.41 0.46 -22.06
C ASN A 2 17.20 1.33 -21.62
N PRO A 3 16.31 1.77 -22.53
CA PRO A 3 15.16 2.61 -22.18
C PRO A 3 14.24 1.97 -21.14
N LYS A 4 14.14 0.63 -21.11
CA LYS A 4 13.38 -0.10 -20.08
C LYS A 4 14.01 0.03 -18.69
N ILE A 5 15.34 0.02 -18.61
CA ILE A 5 16.07 0.21 -17.34
C ILE A 5 15.86 1.63 -16.82
N LEU A 6 15.89 2.63 -17.71
CA LEU A 6 15.65 4.02 -17.32
C LEU A 6 14.21 4.24 -16.83
N ALA A 7 13.22 3.67 -17.51
CA ALA A 7 11.82 3.71 -17.08
C ALA A 7 11.62 3.01 -15.72
N GLY A 8 12.22 1.83 -15.54
CA GLY A 8 12.21 1.11 -14.27
C GLY A 8 12.82 1.93 -13.13
N LEU A 9 13.98 2.56 -13.37
CA LEU A 9 14.63 3.44 -12.40
C LEU A 9 13.74 4.65 -12.07
N ALA A 10 13.13 5.29 -13.06
CA ALA A 10 12.25 6.43 -12.86
C ALA A 10 11.01 6.07 -12.02
N LEU A 11 10.36 4.94 -12.33
CA LEU A 11 9.21 4.44 -11.56
C LEU A 11 9.62 4.04 -10.14
N GLY A 12 10.78 3.41 -9.97
CA GLY A 12 11.32 3.06 -8.66
C GLY A 12 11.62 4.29 -7.80
N MET A 13 12.22 5.33 -8.39
CA MET A 13 12.45 6.60 -7.71
C MET A 13 11.13 7.29 -7.34
N ALA A 14 10.16 7.34 -8.26
CA ALA A 14 8.84 7.90 -7.99
C ALA A 14 8.14 7.15 -6.85
N ALA A 15 8.15 5.81 -6.87
CA ALA A 15 7.59 5.00 -5.80
C ALA A 15 8.27 5.26 -4.46
N SER A 16 9.60 5.38 -4.44
CA SER A 16 10.37 5.68 -3.23
C SER A 16 10.00 7.05 -2.64
N VAL A 17 9.86 8.07 -3.48
CA VAL A 17 9.41 9.41 -3.06
C VAL A 17 7.98 9.37 -2.52
N ILE A 18 7.07 8.67 -3.21
CA ILE A 18 5.68 8.53 -2.78
C ILE A 18 5.60 7.85 -1.41
N TRP A 19 6.30 6.73 -1.21
CA TRP A 19 6.26 5.98 0.04
C TRP A 19 6.98 6.69 1.19
N GLY A 20 8.13 7.31 0.94
CA GLY A 20 8.84 8.11 1.94
C GLY A 20 8.04 9.35 2.35
N GLY A 21 7.53 10.11 1.36
CA GLY A 21 6.69 11.28 1.60
C GLY A 21 5.38 10.92 2.29
N HIS A 22 4.78 9.78 1.96
CA HIS A 22 3.57 9.29 2.61
C HIS A 22 3.76 9.13 4.12
N ALA A 23 4.87 8.55 4.58
CA ALA A 23 5.14 8.38 6.02
C ALA A 23 5.27 9.72 6.75
N VAL A 24 5.90 10.72 6.12
CA VAL A 24 6.05 12.06 6.68
C VAL A 24 4.69 12.77 6.78
N VAL A 25 3.91 12.78 5.71
CA VAL A 25 2.60 13.43 5.67
C VAL A 25 1.62 12.75 6.63
N ALA A 26 1.60 11.41 6.67
CA ALA A 26 0.73 10.65 7.55
C ALA A 26 1.02 10.93 9.03
N ARG A 27 2.30 10.97 9.42
CA ARG A 27 2.71 11.34 10.78
C ARG A 27 2.32 12.78 11.12
N LEU A 28 2.57 13.73 10.21
CA LEU A 28 2.21 15.13 10.42
C LEU A 28 0.69 15.30 10.62
N ALA A 29 -0.11 14.64 9.79
CA ALA A 29 -1.56 14.74 9.87
C ALA A 29 -2.12 14.12 11.17
N LEU A 30 -1.72 12.89 11.49
CA LEU A 30 -2.22 12.18 12.69
C LEU A 30 -1.78 12.82 14.00
N ALA A 31 -0.50 13.21 14.09
CA ALA A 31 0.10 13.61 15.35
C ALA A 31 0.22 15.12 15.52
N GLY A 32 0.26 15.86 14.41
CA GLY A 32 0.47 17.30 14.41
C GLY A 32 -0.78 18.12 14.08
N GLN A 33 -1.73 17.56 13.32
CA GLN A 33 -2.89 18.32 12.79
C GLN A 33 -4.24 17.80 13.27
N GLY A 34 -4.27 16.76 14.12
CA GLY A 34 -5.49 16.25 14.73
C GLY A 34 -6.40 15.46 13.78
N PHE A 35 -5.89 15.02 12.63
CA PHE A 35 -6.65 14.13 11.74
C PHE A 35 -6.89 12.79 12.40
N HIS A 36 -8.07 12.22 12.21
CA HIS A 36 -8.35 10.86 12.60
C HIS A 36 -7.81 9.88 11.54
N LEU A 37 -7.50 8.66 11.97
CA LEU A 37 -7.00 7.60 11.10
C LEU A 37 -7.97 7.28 9.94
N LEU A 38 -9.28 7.39 10.20
CA LEU A 38 -10.31 7.21 9.18
C LEU A 38 -10.35 8.33 8.15
N ASP A 39 -10.00 9.55 8.51
CA ASP A 39 -9.94 10.68 7.57
C ASP A 39 -8.86 10.42 6.52
N LEU A 40 -7.70 9.94 6.97
CA LEU A 40 -6.60 9.56 6.08
C LEU A 40 -6.94 8.34 5.22
N ALA A 41 -7.69 7.38 5.76
CA ALA A 41 -8.19 6.26 4.98
C ALA A 41 -9.15 6.73 3.89
N ALA A 42 -10.08 7.63 4.21
CA ALA A 42 -11.00 8.22 3.25
C ALA A 42 -10.23 8.95 2.14
N CYS A 43 -9.25 9.79 2.51
CA CYS A 43 -8.39 10.49 1.54
C CYS A 43 -7.56 9.55 0.66
N ARG A 44 -7.21 8.35 1.15
CA ARG A 44 -6.47 7.36 0.36
C ARG A 44 -7.38 6.56 -0.57
N PHE A 45 -8.48 6.03 -0.06
CA PHE A 45 -9.27 5.02 -0.75
C PHE A 45 -10.42 5.60 -1.57
N ILE A 46 -11.04 6.73 -1.17
CA ILE A 46 -12.12 7.33 -1.96
C ILE A 46 -11.60 7.84 -3.31
N PRO A 47 -10.53 8.65 -3.40
CA PRO A 47 -10.01 9.08 -4.69
C PRO A 47 -9.53 7.90 -5.54
N GLY A 48 -8.88 6.91 -4.92
CA GLY A 48 -8.46 5.68 -5.61
C GLY A 48 -9.65 4.91 -6.19
N ALA A 49 -10.74 4.77 -5.44
CA ALA A 49 -11.96 4.12 -5.91
C ALA A 49 -12.64 4.88 -7.05
N LEU A 50 -12.67 6.22 -6.99
CA LEU A 50 -13.21 7.05 -8.07
C LEU A 50 -12.37 6.96 -9.34
N LEU A 51 -11.04 7.04 -9.20
CA LEU A 51 -10.12 6.97 -10.34
C LEU A 51 -10.11 5.58 -10.98
N LEU A 52 -10.12 4.51 -10.18
CA LEU A 52 -10.00 3.13 -10.66
C LEU A 52 -11.36 2.44 -10.88
N GLY A 53 -12.47 3.06 -10.46
CA GLY A 53 -13.80 2.46 -10.49
C GLY A 53 -14.24 2.06 -11.90
N HIS A 54 -13.95 2.89 -12.90
CA HIS A 54 -14.25 2.59 -14.30
C HIS A 54 -13.46 1.37 -14.83
N LEU A 55 -12.18 1.24 -14.46
CA LEU A 55 -11.35 0.09 -14.80
C LEU A 55 -11.85 -1.18 -14.10
N ALA A 56 -12.21 -1.07 -12.83
CA ALA A 56 -12.79 -2.18 -12.07
C ALA A 56 -14.11 -2.66 -12.69
N TRP A 57 -14.95 -1.73 -13.15
CA TRP A 57 -16.19 -2.06 -13.85
C TRP A 57 -15.95 -2.75 -15.20
N GLY A 58 -14.95 -2.31 -15.95
CA GLY A 58 -14.50 -2.97 -17.17
C GLY A 58 -14.02 -4.41 -16.90
N ALA A 59 -13.35 -4.63 -15.78
CA ALA A 59 -12.84 -5.92 -15.34
C ALA A 59 -13.83 -6.75 -14.49
N ARG A 60 -15.11 -6.34 -14.37
CA ARG A 60 -16.08 -6.94 -13.44
C ARG A 60 -16.28 -8.45 -13.59
N VAL A 61 -16.14 -8.98 -14.81
CA VAL A 61 -16.27 -10.43 -15.06
C VAL A 61 -15.12 -11.18 -14.39
N ARG A 62 -13.88 -10.72 -14.59
CA ARG A 62 -12.70 -11.30 -13.92
C ARG A 62 -12.75 -11.13 -12.40
N LEU A 63 -13.23 -9.99 -11.92
CA LEU A 63 -13.41 -9.78 -10.47
C LEU A 63 -14.45 -10.74 -9.87
N ARG A 64 -15.51 -11.08 -10.61
CA ARG A 64 -16.49 -12.10 -10.19
C ARG A 64 -15.88 -13.49 -10.14
N GLU A 65 -14.98 -13.85 -11.05
CA GLU A 65 -14.27 -15.13 -11.05
C GLU A 65 -13.37 -15.30 -9.82
N VAL A 66 -12.76 -14.22 -9.33
CA VAL A 66 -12.00 -14.25 -8.07
C VAL A 66 -12.91 -14.56 -6.87
N GLY A 67 -14.13 -14.03 -6.89
CA GLY A 67 -15.14 -14.24 -5.86
C GLY A 67 -15.09 -13.19 -4.75
N LEU A 68 -16.27 -12.80 -4.26
CA LEU A 68 -16.44 -11.70 -3.30
C LEU A 68 -15.67 -11.92 -2.00
N ALA A 69 -15.67 -13.14 -1.46
CA ALA A 69 -14.98 -13.44 -0.21
C ALA A 69 -13.47 -13.15 -0.29
N LYS A 70 -12.81 -13.57 -1.38
CA LYS A 70 -11.37 -13.32 -1.58
C LYS A 70 -11.09 -11.84 -1.78
N LEU A 71 -11.96 -11.13 -2.50
CA LEU A 71 -11.85 -9.68 -2.67
C LEU A 71 -11.99 -8.93 -1.33
N LEU A 72 -12.92 -9.37 -0.48
CA LEU A 72 -13.10 -8.79 0.86
C LEU A 72 -11.89 -9.07 1.75
N VAL A 73 -11.34 -10.28 1.74
CA VAL A 73 -10.09 -10.60 2.46
C VAL A 73 -8.94 -9.74 1.95
N LEU A 74 -8.79 -9.60 0.63
CA LEU A 74 -7.73 -8.76 0.06
C LEU A 74 -7.90 -7.28 0.45
N THR A 75 -9.14 -6.79 0.48
CA THR A 75 -9.46 -5.41 0.89
C THR A 75 -9.19 -5.20 2.37
N ALA A 76 -9.60 -6.15 3.21
CA ALA A 76 -9.43 -6.07 4.65
C ALA A 76 -7.96 -6.20 5.05
N VAL A 77 -7.21 -7.12 4.46
CA VAL A 77 -5.84 -7.42 4.87
C VAL A 77 -4.83 -6.60 4.08
N GLY A 78 -4.85 -6.67 2.75
CA GLY A 78 -3.89 -5.95 1.91
C GLY A 78 -4.20 -4.47 1.70
N GLY A 79 -5.47 -4.08 1.82
CA GLY A 79 -5.93 -2.71 1.66
C GLY A 79 -6.04 -1.96 2.99
N LEU A 80 -7.28 -1.84 3.48
CA LEU A 80 -7.64 -0.98 4.59
C LEU A 80 -6.96 -1.40 5.90
N GLY A 81 -6.95 -2.69 6.26
CA GLY A 81 -6.35 -3.16 7.51
C GLY A 81 -4.85 -2.94 7.56
N ASN A 82 -4.11 -3.28 6.48
CA ASN A 82 -2.69 -2.94 6.38
C ASN A 82 -2.45 -1.43 6.55
N PHE A 83 -3.27 -0.60 5.90
CA PHE A 83 -3.18 0.85 6.06
C PHE A 83 -3.46 1.29 7.51
N MET A 84 -4.49 0.75 8.17
CA MET A 84 -4.82 1.05 9.57
C MET A 84 -3.67 0.71 10.51
N VAL A 85 -3.04 -0.46 10.34
CA VAL A 85 -1.90 -0.86 11.16
C VAL A 85 -0.70 0.04 10.89
N PHE A 86 -0.35 0.24 9.62
CA PHE A 86 0.83 1.01 9.24
C PHE A 86 0.74 2.49 9.64
N VAL A 87 -0.35 3.16 9.27
CA VAL A 87 -0.54 4.58 9.55
C VAL A 87 -0.92 4.80 11.01
N GLY A 88 -1.73 3.92 11.62
CA GLY A 88 -2.05 3.98 13.04
C GLY A 88 -0.81 3.86 13.93
N ALA A 89 0.17 3.03 13.56
CA ALA A 89 1.44 2.93 14.30
C ALA A 89 2.20 4.27 14.35
N MET A 90 1.99 5.16 13.37
CA MET A 90 2.61 6.48 13.35
C MET A 90 2.05 7.44 14.39
N ILE A 91 1.02 7.07 15.17
CA ILE A 91 0.63 7.82 16.37
C ILE A 91 1.77 7.80 17.40
N TRP A 92 2.49 6.67 17.49
CA TRP A 92 3.57 6.46 18.46
C TRP A 92 4.96 6.54 17.82
N ALA A 93 5.11 6.03 16.59
CA ALA A 93 6.40 5.96 15.91
C ALA A 93 6.69 7.23 15.09
N PRO A 94 7.97 7.65 14.98
CA PRO A 94 8.36 8.74 14.10
C PRO A 94 8.21 8.36 12.62
N ALA A 95 8.09 9.38 11.76
CA ALA A 95 7.95 9.19 10.32
C ALA A 95 9.12 8.40 9.70
N SER A 96 10.34 8.57 10.22
CA SER A 96 11.52 7.82 9.78
C SER A 96 11.34 6.30 9.94
N HIS A 97 10.74 5.85 11.03
CA HIS A 97 10.43 4.42 11.22
C HIS A 97 9.39 3.94 10.22
N GLY A 98 8.35 4.75 9.96
CA GLY A 98 7.34 4.46 8.94
C GLY A 98 7.94 4.32 7.53
N GLY A 99 8.86 5.21 7.17
CA GLY A 99 9.52 5.22 5.87
C GLY A 99 10.62 4.15 5.70
N THR A 100 11.04 3.48 6.77
CA THR A 100 12.15 2.52 6.75
C THR A 100 11.72 1.10 7.09
N VAL A 101 11.03 0.90 8.22
CA VAL A 101 10.75 -0.44 8.75
C VAL A 101 9.86 -1.23 7.80
N ALA A 102 8.67 -0.72 7.46
CA ALA A 102 7.74 -1.43 6.58
C ALA A 102 8.33 -1.79 5.20
N PRO A 103 8.97 -0.86 4.45
CA PRO A 103 9.56 -1.21 3.16
C PRO A 103 10.78 -2.12 3.28
N MET A 104 11.55 -2.08 4.37
CA MET A 104 12.68 -3.02 4.57
C MET A 104 12.21 -4.42 4.96
N THR A 105 11.11 -4.55 5.69
CA THR A 105 10.56 -5.86 6.07
C THR A 105 9.74 -6.49 4.96
N ALA A 106 9.18 -5.70 4.03
CA ALA A 106 8.30 -6.18 2.96
C ALA A 106 8.98 -7.21 2.02
N PRO A 107 10.25 -7.06 1.58
CA PRO A 107 10.94 -8.08 0.79
C PRO A 107 11.09 -9.41 1.53
N VAL A 108 11.45 -9.37 2.81
CA VAL A 108 11.62 -10.59 3.63
C VAL A 108 10.28 -11.28 3.86
N ALA A 109 9.27 -10.52 4.27
CA ALA A 109 7.91 -11.04 4.46
C ALA A 109 7.33 -11.58 3.13
N GLY A 110 7.58 -10.88 2.02
CA GLY A 110 7.19 -11.29 0.69
C GLY A 110 7.88 -12.57 0.24
N ALA A 111 9.18 -12.71 0.47
CA ALA A 111 9.93 -13.93 0.15
C ALA A 111 9.43 -15.13 0.98
N LEU A 112 9.19 -14.94 2.29
CA LEU A 112 8.62 -15.98 3.14
C LEU A 112 7.22 -16.38 2.70
N ALA A 113 6.36 -15.40 2.38
CA ALA A 113 5.02 -15.66 1.89
C ALA A 113 5.04 -16.34 0.52
N GLY A 114 5.92 -15.93 -0.40
CA GLY A 114 6.11 -16.57 -1.70
C GLY A 114 6.59 -18.01 -1.56
N TRP A 115 7.52 -18.28 -0.65
CA TRP A 115 7.96 -19.64 -0.38
C TRP A 115 6.86 -20.52 0.19
N LEU A 116 6.10 -20.02 1.18
CA LEU A 116 5.07 -20.81 1.86
C LEU A 116 3.79 -20.98 1.02
N LEU A 117 3.37 -19.95 0.29
CA LEU A 117 2.08 -19.93 -0.41
C LEU A 117 2.20 -20.26 -1.89
N LEU A 118 3.34 -19.95 -2.52
CA LEU A 118 3.56 -20.13 -3.96
C LEU A 118 4.63 -21.18 -4.28
N ALA A 119 5.27 -21.77 -3.26
CA ALA A 119 6.39 -22.72 -3.40
C ALA A 119 7.59 -22.14 -4.20
N GLU A 120 7.73 -20.82 -4.21
CA GLU A 120 8.88 -20.13 -4.80
C GLU A 120 10.12 -20.36 -3.92
N LYS A 121 11.20 -20.89 -4.50
CA LYS A 121 12.45 -21.05 -3.75
C LYS A 121 13.17 -19.70 -3.69
N PRO A 122 13.58 -19.25 -2.49
CA PRO A 122 14.30 -17.98 -2.31
C PRO A 122 15.69 -18.00 -2.97
#